data_AF-A0A8J7N0A0-F1
#
_entry.id   AF-A0A8J7N0A0-F1
#
_cell.length_a   1.000
_cell.length_b   1.000
_cell.length_c   1.000
_cell.angle_alpha   90.00
_cell.angle_beta   90.00
_cell.angle_gamma   90.00
#
_symmetry.space_group_name_H-M   'P 1'
#
loop_
_entity.id
_entity.type
_entity.pdbx_description
1 polymer ?
#
loop_
_entity_poly.entity_id
_entity_poly.type
_entity_poly.pdbx_seq_one_letter_code
_entity_poly.pdbx_strand_id
1 'polypeptide(L)'
;LLHEALEREGITQGYEVLRYRDDYRIFCNNSNQLERISYILQQVLESLGLRMNTDKTRITDDVVTNSIKPDKLYILEHAPVIDGKQHNLQKHLLYVLQFARKFPNSGQLRSLLCRIHKRVMNGDYGEKLTHVLTVILMDEDSTTSKKAEDKLPDIITIIGNADAMAAIALQIAIENMPVAHYALRIIGDIVSYTQARKMGAFENHDDLLLRIRQRLINMPNTDYLKLWLQSLTNKLDKANNTPSPYDTPLCRLVAGLQTELWNNSWLVPVLANSLPVQSVVNKEAIPQESKITINENTTNFYDAIEDALKSL
;
A
#
# COMPACT_ATOMS: atom_id res chain seq x y z
N LEU A 1 26.21 17.04 28.22
CA LEU A 1 26.26 15.57 28.44
C LEU A 1 27.26 14.86 27.54
N LEU A 2 26.97 14.58 26.24
CA LEU A 2 27.95 13.87 25.38
C LEU A 2 29.28 14.63 25.26
N HIS A 3 29.22 15.93 24.98
CA HIS A 3 30.41 16.78 24.85
C HIS A 3 31.28 16.73 26.12
N GLU A 4 30.69 16.91 27.30
CA GLU A 4 31.38 16.80 28.60
C GLU A 4 31.98 15.41 28.83
N ALA A 5 31.29 14.34 28.42
CA ALA A 5 31.80 12.97 28.53
C ALA A 5 33.02 12.73 27.63
N LEU A 6 33.01 13.30 26.41
CA LEU A 6 34.13 13.23 25.48
C LEU A 6 35.35 14.02 25.99
N GLU A 7 35.15 15.19 26.60
CA GLU A 7 36.23 15.96 27.22
C GLU A 7 36.91 15.21 28.37
N ARG A 8 36.13 14.52 29.23
CA ARG A 8 36.67 13.69 30.32
C ARG A 8 37.53 12.54 29.81
N GLU A 9 37.18 11.97 28.65
CA GLU A 9 37.93 10.90 27.99
C GLU A 9 39.10 11.40 27.12
N GLY A 10 39.36 12.71 27.11
CA GLY A 10 40.45 13.33 26.35
C GLY A 10 40.20 13.46 24.85
N ILE A 11 38.95 13.31 24.41
CA ILE A 11 38.56 13.42 23.00
C ILE A 11 38.05 14.83 22.72
N THR A 12 38.97 15.73 22.32
CA THR A 12 38.66 17.15 22.10
C THR A 12 38.68 17.59 20.63
N GLN A 13 39.26 16.80 19.72
CA GLN A 13 39.39 17.14 18.31
C GLN A 13 39.18 15.92 17.39
N GLY A 14 38.95 16.18 16.10
CA GLY A 14 38.88 15.13 15.06
C GLY A 14 37.51 14.47 14.90
N TYR A 15 36.46 15.05 15.48
CA TYR A 15 35.08 14.62 15.28
C TYR A 15 34.14 15.82 15.11
N GLU A 16 33.02 15.60 14.41
CA GLU A 16 31.94 16.57 14.25
C GLU A 16 30.60 15.87 14.48
N VAL A 17 29.69 16.50 15.23
CA VAL A 17 28.37 15.94 15.55
C VAL A 17 27.28 16.81 14.94
N LEU A 18 26.49 16.24 14.04
CA LEU A 18 25.25 16.83 13.57
C LEU A 18 24.09 16.14 14.29
N ARG A 19 23.24 16.95 14.94
CA ARG A 19 22.07 16.46 15.67
C ARG A 19 20.82 17.20 15.22
N TYR A 20 19.76 16.45 14.91
CA TYR A 20 18.42 16.98 14.73
C TYR A 20 17.44 16.20 15.61
N ARG A 21 16.93 16.84 16.68
CA ARG A 21 16.12 16.18 17.73
C ARG A 21 16.80 14.91 18.26
N ASP A 22 16.30 13.74 17.90
CA ASP A 22 16.80 12.43 18.37
C ASP A 22 17.72 11.75 17.35
N ASP A 23 17.85 12.32 16.15
CA ASP A 23 18.73 11.80 15.11
C ASP A 23 20.12 12.41 15.23
N TYR A 24 21.14 11.54 15.30
CA TYR A 24 22.55 11.90 15.40
C TYR A 24 23.31 11.39 14.17
N ARG A 25 24.27 12.19 13.69
CA ARG A 25 25.32 11.79 12.76
C ARG A 25 26.65 12.26 13.33
N ILE A 26 27.58 11.34 13.52
CA ILE A 26 28.90 11.61 14.07
C ILE A 26 29.93 11.31 12.99
N PHE A 27 30.68 12.33 12.60
CA PHE A 27 31.78 12.22 11.65
C PHE A 27 33.08 12.20 12.42
N CYS A 28 34.03 11.37 12.00
CA CYS A 28 35.34 11.29 12.60
C CYS A 28 36.36 10.86 11.55
N ASN A 29 37.60 11.34 11.67
CA ASN A 29 38.68 11.00 10.74
C ASN A 29 39.34 9.65 11.05
N ASN A 30 39.00 9.02 12.19
CA ASN A 30 39.57 7.76 12.63
C ASN A 30 38.46 6.81 13.11
N SER A 31 38.37 5.63 12.49
CA SER A 31 37.36 4.62 12.82
C SER A 31 37.42 4.18 14.29
N ASN A 32 38.61 3.97 14.85
CA ASN A 32 38.79 3.55 16.25
C ASN A 32 38.28 4.63 17.22
N GLN A 33 38.48 5.90 16.88
CA GLN A 33 37.98 7.02 17.67
C GLN A 33 36.45 7.11 17.58
N LEU A 34 35.88 6.88 16.39
CA LEU A 34 34.43 6.85 16.17
C LEU A 34 33.75 5.72 16.97
N GLU A 35 34.33 4.52 16.98
CA GLU A 35 33.86 3.42 17.82
C GLU A 35 33.87 3.80 19.30
N ARG A 36 34.96 4.40 19.78
CA ARG A 36 35.06 4.86 21.18
C ARG A 36 34.01 5.92 21.50
N ILE A 37 33.77 6.88 20.61
CA ILE A 37 32.70 7.89 20.75
C ILE A 37 31.33 7.20 20.82
N SER A 38 31.08 6.17 20.00
CA SER A 38 29.84 5.40 20.01
C SER A 38 29.59 4.71 21.36
N TYR A 39 30.61 4.11 21.97
CA TYR A 39 30.50 3.51 23.30
C TYR A 39 30.19 4.55 24.38
N ILE A 40 30.86 5.71 24.36
CA ILE A 40 30.60 6.80 25.31
C ILE A 40 29.17 7.32 25.14
N LEU A 41 28.70 7.48 23.90
CA LEU A 41 27.32 7.86 23.63
C LEU A 41 26.32 6.85 24.21
N GLN A 42 26.57 5.54 24.04
CA GLN A 42 25.72 4.51 24.62
C GLN A 42 25.64 4.64 26.15
N GLN A 43 26.76 4.84 26.84
CA GLN A 43 26.80 5.01 28.29
C GLN A 43 26.02 6.25 28.76
N VAL A 44 26.16 7.38 28.04
CA VAL A 44 25.41 8.59 28.32
C VAL A 44 23.91 8.37 28.14
N LEU A 45 23.49 7.69 27.07
CA LEU A 45 22.09 7.37 26.82
C LEU A 45 21.53 6.42 27.90
N GLU A 46 22.29 5.41 28.30
CA GLU A 46 21.89 4.47 29.35
C GLU A 46 21.67 5.15 30.70
N SER A 47 22.48 6.16 31.03
CA SER A 47 22.28 6.96 32.25
C SER A 47 20.94 7.72 32.27
N LEU A 48 20.34 7.93 31.09
CA LEU A 48 19.01 8.55 30.91
C LEU A 48 17.90 7.51 30.70
N GLY A 49 18.20 6.21 30.80
CA GLY A 49 17.26 5.13 30.49
C GLY A 49 16.98 4.93 28.99
N LEU A 50 17.82 5.48 28.12
CA LEU A 50 17.72 5.36 26.67
C LEU A 50 18.72 4.31 26.14
N ARG A 51 18.44 3.74 24.96
CA ARG A 51 19.35 2.82 24.26
C ARG A 51 19.38 3.11 22.77
N MET A 52 20.56 3.00 22.16
CA MET A 52 20.67 3.03 20.70
C MET A 52 20.04 1.79 20.07
N ASN A 53 19.37 1.98 18.94
CA ASN A 53 18.79 0.88 18.16
C ASN A 53 19.88 0.30 17.24
N THR A 54 20.24 -0.96 17.43
CA THR A 54 21.30 -1.65 16.68
C THR A 54 21.01 -1.75 15.18
N ASP A 55 19.74 -1.88 14.78
CA ASP A 55 19.36 -2.00 13.36
C ASP A 55 19.55 -0.68 12.60
N LYS A 56 19.42 0.43 13.33
CA LYS A 56 19.52 1.80 12.82
C LYS A 56 20.90 2.42 12.99
N THR A 57 21.71 1.88 13.90
CA THR A 57 23.04 2.42 14.22
C THR A 57 24.09 1.73 13.35
N ARG A 58 24.82 2.50 12.56
CA ARG A 58 25.81 1.97 11.60
C ARG A 58 27.06 2.85 11.58
N ILE A 59 28.21 2.19 11.46
CA ILE A 59 29.51 2.83 11.20
C ILE A 59 29.89 2.50 9.75
N THR A 60 30.33 3.49 9.00
CA THR A 60 30.66 3.31 7.59
C THR A 60 31.59 4.42 7.10
N ASP A 61 32.45 4.06 6.15
CA ASP A 61 33.32 4.99 5.44
C ASP A 61 32.63 5.61 4.21
N ASP A 62 31.56 4.99 3.71
CA ASP A 62 30.76 5.53 2.59
C ASP A 62 29.69 6.47 3.12
N VAL A 63 30.09 7.74 3.26
CA VAL A 63 29.25 8.83 3.75
C VAL A 63 28.11 9.15 2.79
N VAL A 64 28.27 8.91 1.48
CA VAL A 64 27.32 9.35 0.45
C VAL A 64 26.15 8.39 0.37
N THR A 65 26.41 7.09 0.14
CA THR A 65 25.32 6.13 -0.08
C THR A 65 24.56 5.83 1.21
N ASN A 66 25.26 5.69 2.34
CA ASN A 66 24.64 5.42 3.64
C ASN A 66 23.96 6.63 4.27
N SER A 67 24.18 7.84 3.74
CA SER A 67 23.38 9.01 4.10
C SER A 67 21.94 8.92 3.59
N ILE A 68 21.69 8.08 2.59
CA ILE A 68 20.39 7.83 2.00
C ILE A 68 19.79 6.57 2.63
N LYS A 69 18.51 6.63 3.01
CA LYS A 69 17.83 5.44 3.53
C LYS A 69 17.82 4.32 2.47
N PRO A 70 18.03 3.04 2.85
CA PRO A 70 18.13 1.93 1.89
C PRO A 70 16.92 1.79 0.96
N ASP A 71 15.73 2.09 1.45
CA ASP A 71 14.48 2.04 0.69
C ASP A 71 14.44 3.10 -0.42
N LYS A 72 14.92 4.32 -0.13
CA LYS A 72 15.05 5.40 -1.12
C LYS A 72 16.14 5.13 -2.14
N LEU A 73 17.27 4.59 -1.69
CA LEU A 73 18.38 4.23 -2.59
C LEU A 73 17.94 3.16 -3.58
N TYR A 74 17.23 2.13 -3.12
CA TYR A 74 16.71 1.08 -3.98
C TYR A 74 15.76 1.61 -5.05
N ILE A 75 14.90 2.58 -4.70
CA ILE A 75 14.03 3.26 -5.68
C ILE A 75 14.86 4.01 -6.73
N LEU A 76 15.94 4.67 -6.33
CA LEU A 76 16.82 5.40 -7.24
C LEU A 76 17.53 4.44 -8.21
N GLU A 77 18.06 3.32 -7.72
CA GLU A 77 18.69 2.28 -8.54
C GLU A 77 17.74 1.69 -9.59
N HIS A 78 16.44 1.62 -9.27
CA HIS A 78 15.42 1.02 -10.13
C HIS A 78 14.48 2.06 -10.77
N ALA A 79 14.88 3.34 -10.80
CA ALA A 79 14.05 4.45 -11.28
C ALA A 79 13.40 4.21 -12.66
N PRO A 80 14.09 3.61 -13.67
CA PRO A 80 13.48 3.35 -14.98
C PRO A 80 12.24 2.44 -14.93
N VAL A 81 12.23 1.49 -13.99
CA VAL A 81 11.11 0.55 -13.78
C VAL A 81 9.94 1.26 -13.13
N ILE A 82 10.23 2.14 -12.17
CA ILE A 82 9.25 2.85 -11.35
C ILE A 82 8.55 3.97 -12.11
N ASP A 83 9.27 4.63 -13.02
CA ASP A 83 8.70 5.71 -13.85
C ASP A 83 7.71 5.19 -14.89
N GLY A 84 7.52 3.86 -15.00
CA GLY A 84 6.48 3.24 -15.81
C GLY A 84 6.68 3.36 -17.32
N LYS A 85 7.76 4.02 -17.77
CA LYS A 85 8.03 4.30 -19.19
C LYS A 85 8.43 3.06 -20.00
N GLN A 86 8.92 2.01 -19.35
CA GLN A 86 9.47 0.82 -20.04
C GLN A 86 8.71 -0.48 -19.79
N HIS A 87 7.69 -0.49 -18.92
CA HIS A 87 7.05 -1.73 -18.49
C HIS A 87 5.52 -1.64 -18.36
N ASN A 88 4.87 -2.74 -18.70
CA ASN A 88 3.46 -2.95 -18.44
C ASN A 88 3.12 -2.86 -16.94
N LEU A 89 1.85 -2.61 -16.64
CA LEU A 89 1.39 -2.34 -15.29
C LEU A 89 1.53 -3.56 -14.37
N GLN A 90 1.40 -4.78 -14.91
CA GLN A 90 1.65 -6.01 -14.17
C GLN A 90 3.10 -6.11 -13.68
N LYS A 91 4.09 -5.83 -14.55
CA LYS A 91 5.52 -5.81 -14.17
C LYS A 91 5.79 -4.73 -13.12
N HIS A 92 5.16 -3.57 -13.25
CA HIS A 92 5.27 -2.51 -12.23
C HIS A 92 4.66 -2.96 -10.90
N LEU A 93 3.47 -3.55 -10.88
CA LEU A 93 2.87 -4.13 -9.67
C LEU A 93 3.78 -5.20 -9.03
N LEU A 94 4.37 -6.07 -9.84
CA LEU A 94 5.31 -7.10 -9.37
C LEU A 94 6.56 -6.46 -8.73
N TYR A 95 7.09 -5.40 -9.33
CA TYR A 95 8.18 -4.62 -8.74
C TYR A 95 7.78 -4.05 -7.38
N VAL A 96 6.58 -3.47 -7.27
CA VAL A 96 6.09 -2.95 -5.98
C VAL A 96 5.96 -4.06 -4.94
N LEU A 97 5.51 -5.26 -5.32
CA LEU A 97 5.48 -6.42 -4.43
C LEU A 97 6.88 -6.82 -3.96
N GLN A 98 7.87 -6.88 -4.86
CA GLN A 98 9.26 -7.19 -4.50
C GLN A 98 9.85 -6.13 -3.57
N PHE A 99 9.56 -4.85 -3.84
CA PHE A 99 9.93 -3.74 -2.96
C PHE A 99 9.32 -3.90 -1.56
N ALA A 100 8.03 -4.20 -1.49
CA ALA A 100 7.31 -4.35 -0.22
C ALA A 100 7.86 -5.50 0.63
N ARG A 101 8.30 -6.59 -0.01
CA ARG A 101 8.97 -7.72 0.66
C ARG A 101 10.36 -7.37 1.16
N LYS A 102 11.11 -6.56 0.40
CA LYS A 102 12.48 -6.14 0.76
C LYS A 102 12.48 -5.07 1.86
N PHE A 103 11.51 -4.16 1.83
CA PHE A 103 11.37 -3.04 2.77
C PHE A 103 9.95 -3.01 3.36
N PRO A 104 9.61 -3.95 4.27
CA PRO A 104 8.29 -4.01 4.87
C PRO A 104 7.96 -2.72 5.60
N ASN A 105 6.72 -2.25 5.47
CA ASN A 105 6.22 -1.01 6.09
C ASN A 105 7.01 0.27 5.71
N SER A 106 7.78 0.28 4.61
CA SER A 106 8.40 1.51 4.13
C SER A 106 7.33 2.53 3.73
N GLY A 107 7.50 3.78 4.18
CA GLY A 107 6.65 4.89 3.74
C GLY A 107 6.73 5.16 2.23
N GLN A 108 7.75 4.65 1.54
CA GLN A 108 7.84 4.73 0.08
C GLN A 108 6.83 3.83 -0.63
N LEU A 109 6.36 2.76 0.03
CA LEU A 109 5.39 1.83 -0.57
C LEU A 109 4.07 2.54 -0.91
N ARG A 110 3.63 3.49 -0.06
CA ARG A 110 2.49 4.37 -0.36
C ARG A 110 2.73 5.17 -1.64
N SER A 111 3.90 5.82 -1.77
CA SER A 111 4.25 6.60 -2.96
C SER A 111 4.21 5.75 -4.23
N LEU A 112 4.75 4.52 -4.17
CA LEU A 112 4.71 3.58 -5.29
C LEU A 112 3.28 3.15 -5.66
N LEU A 113 2.44 2.81 -4.68
CA LEU A 113 1.04 2.46 -4.93
C LEU A 113 0.23 3.65 -5.47
N CYS A 114 0.48 4.88 -5.01
CA CYS A 114 -0.13 6.08 -5.57
C CYS A 114 0.26 6.29 -7.04
N ARG A 115 1.51 5.98 -7.43
CA ARG A 115 1.94 6.02 -8.83
C ARG A 115 1.19 4.98 -9.67
N ILE A 116 1.04 3.75 -9.17
CA ILE A 116 0.24 2.70 -9.81
C ILE A 116 -1.21 3.16 -9.99
N HIS A 117 -1.84 3.70 -8.95
CA HIS A 117 -3.21 4.21 -9.01
C HIS A 117 -3.37 5.27 -10.11
N LYS A 118 -2.43 6.23 -10.19
CA LYS A 118 -2.45 7.26 -11.26
C LYS A 118 -2.34 6.64 -12.66
N ARG A 119 -1.51 5.61 -12.85
CA ARG A 119 -1.43 4.89 -14.14
C ARG A 119 -2.74 4.20 -14.50
N VAL A 120 -3.35 3.50 -13.55
CA VAL A 120 -4.66 2.83 -13.70
C VAL A 120 -5.75 3.83 -14.09
N MET A 121 -5.84 4.97 -13.40
CA MET A 121 -6.79 6.05 -13.69
C MET A 121 -6.59 6.65 -15.09
N ASN A 122 -5.33 6.80 -15.52
CA ASN A 122 -4.99 7.33 -16.84
C ASN A 122 -5.14 6.31 -17.97
N GLY A 123 -5.52 5.06 -17.67
CA GLY A 123 -5.59 4.00 -18.67
C GLY A 123 -4.21 3.51 -19.17
N ASP A 124 -3.13 3.81 -18.45
CA ASP A 124 -1.77 3.39 -18.79
C ASP A 124 -1.46 2.00 -18.19
N TYR A 125 -1.89 0.96 -18.89
CA TYR A 125 -1.62 -0.44 -18.54
C TYR A 125 -0.31 -0.97 -19.16
N GLY A 126 0.34 -0.17 -20.03
CA GLY A 126 1.58 -0.44 -20.76
C GLY A 126 1.53 -1.54 -21.84
N GLU A 127 2.30 -1.30 -22.92
CA GLU A 127 2.32 -1.95 -24.26
C GLU A 127 0.94 -1.87 -24.98
N LYS A 128 0.71 -1.19 -26.12
CA LYS A 128 1.50 -1.05 -27.36
C LYS A 128 2.16 -2.36 -27.78
N LEU A 129 1.41 -3.45 -27.74
CA LEU A 129 1.75 -4.65 -28.49
C LEU A 129 1.36 -4.41 -29.96
N THR A 130 2.17 -3.63 -30.67
CA THR A 130 2.17 -3.66 -32.14
C THR A 130 2.83 -4.96 -32.60
N HIS A 131 2.24 -6.11 -32.29
CA HIS A 131 2.27 -7.18 -33.27
C HIS A 131 1.11 -6.89 -34.21
N VAL A 132 1.42 -6.26 -35.34
CA VAL A 132 0.58 -6.30 -36.53
C VAL A 132 0.35 -7.78 -36.81
N LEU A 133 -0.78 -8.31 -36.35
CA LEU A 133 -1.34 -9.55 -36.88
C LEU A 133 -1.75 -9.19 -38.31
N THR A 134 -0.82 -9.35 -39.24
CA THR A 134 -1.14 -9.33 -40.66
C THR A 134 -2.00 -10.57 -40.89
N VAL A 135 -3.31 -10.42 -40.75
CA VAL A 135 -4.25 -11.41 -41.24
C VAL A 135 -4.16 -11.31 -42.76
N ILE A 136 -3.35 -12.17 -43.36
CA ILE A 136 -3.43 -12.42 -44.80
C ILE A 136 -4.74 -13.19 -44.99
N LEU A 137 -5.82 -12.45 -45.29
CA LEU A 137 -7.01 -13.05 -45.85
C LEU A 137 -6.64 -13.47 -47.27
N MET A 138 -6.45 -14.77 -47.48
CA MET A 138 -6.42 -15.34 -48.81
C MET A 138 -7.87 -15.48 -49.26
N ASP A 139 -8.43 -14.41 -49.84
CA ASP A 139 -9.58 -14.55 -50.72
C ASP A 139 -9.06 -14.57 -52.16
N GLU A 140 -9.41 -15.62 -52.88
CA GLU A 140 -9.28 -15.65 -54.33
C GLU A 140 -10.13 -14.51 -54.90
N ASP A 141 -9.46 -13.66 -55.66
CA ASP A 141 -9.97 -12.54 -56.46
C ASP A 141 -10.33 -11.20 -55.75
N SER A 142 -9.56 -10.20 -56.20
CA SER A 142 -9.71 -8.74 -56.07
C SER A 142 -8.96 -8.04 -54.93
N THR A 143 -7.86 -7.40 -55.32
CA THR A 143 -7.01 -6.46 -54.61
C THR A 143 -7.80 -5.27 -54.06
N THR A 144 -8.17 -5.29 -52.78
CA THR A 144 -8.33 -4.07 -51.98
C THR A 144 -7.90 -4.29 -50.53
N SER A 145 -6.70 -3.82 -50.15
CA SER A 145 -6.33 -3.75 -48.74
C SER A 145 -7.09 -2.61 -48.06
N LYS A 146 -8.07 -2.93 -47.22
CA LYS A 146 -8.61 -1.97 -46.26
C LYS A 146 -7.87 -2.15 -44.93
N LYS A 147 -7.04 -1.18 -44.57
CA LYS A 147 -6.47 -1.09 -43.21
C LYS A 147 -7.58 -0.67 -42.25
N ALA A 148 -8.08 -1.60 -41.46
CA ALA A 148 -8.83 -1.30 -40.24
C ALA A 148 -7.87 -1.49 -39.06
N GLU A 149 -7.30 -0.39 -38.57
CA GLU A 149 -6.50 -0.36 -37.34
C GLU A 149 -7.44 -0.29 -36.12
N ASP A 150 -8.09 -1.40 -35.77
CA ASP A 150 -8.87 -1.46 -34.54
C ASP A 150 -8.03 -2.00 -33.37
N LYS A 151 -8.05 -1.23 -32.27
CA LYS A 151 -7.32 -1.37 -30.99
C LYS A 151 -7.76 -2.57 -30.13
N LEU A 152 -8.08 -3.69 -30.76
CA LEU A 152 -8.66 -4.88 -30.15
C LEU A 152 -7.64 -5.79 -29.38
N PRO A 153 -6.37 -5.93 -29.81
CA PRO A 153 -5.40 -6.83 -29.16
C PRO A 153 -4.97 -6.40 -27.74
N ASP A 154 -4.85 -5.09 -27.51
CA ASP A 154 -4.43 -4.52 -26.22
C ASP A 154 -5.47 -4.79 -25.12
N ILE A 155 -6.77 -4.80 -25.47
CA ILE A 155 -7.88 -5.00 -24.52
C ILE A 155 -7.92 -6.44 -24.00
N ILE A 156 -7.75 -7.44 -24.88
CA ILE A 156 -7.76 -8.86 -24.49
C ILE A 156 -6.59 -9.18 -23.55
N THR A 157 -5.41 -8.61 -23.82
CA THR A 157 -4.21 -8.80 -23.00
C THR A 157 -4.36 -8.16 -21.62
N ILE A 158 -4.98 -6.98 -21.52
CA ILE A 158 -5.24 -6.31 -20.24
C ILE A 158 -6.29 -7.06 -19.42
N ILE A 159 -7.37 -7.53 -20.06
CA ILE A 159 -8.41 -8.32 -19.39
C ILE A 159 -7.84 -9.65 -18.89
N GLY A 160 -7.03 -10.35 -19.71
CA GLY A 160 -6.38 -11.59 -19.30
C GLY A 160 -5.38 -11.43 -18.15
N ASN A 161 -4.75 -10.25 -18.02
CA ASN A 161 -3.82 -9.96 -16.93
C ASN A 161 -4.48 -9.32 -15.70
N ALA A 162 -5.76 -8.97 -15.75
CA ALA A 162 -6.46 -8.29 -14.64
C ALA A 162 -6.47 -9.15 -13.37
N ASP A 163 -6.72 -10.45 -13.50
CA ASP A 163 -6.67 -11.41 -12.40
C ASP A 163 -5.29 -11.46 -11.75
N ALA A 164 -4.23 -11.52 -12.58
CA ALA A 164 -2.85 -11.53 -12.11
C ALA A 164 -2.50 -10.22 -11.38
N MET A 165 -2.91 -9.08 -11.94
CA MET A 165 -2.68 -7.77 -11.34
C MET A 165 -3.43 -7.60 -10.02
N ALA A 166 -4.69 -8.03 -9.96
CA ALA A 166 -5.49 -8.02 -8.75
C ALA A 166 -4.93 -8.96 -7.68
N ALA A 167 -4.44 -10.15 -8.07
CA ALA A 167 -3.77 -11.07 -7.16
C ALA A 167 -2.47 -10.50 -6.59
N ILE A 168 -1.66 -9.82 -7.41
CA ILE A 168 -0.43 -9.15 -6.94
C ILE A 168 -0.79 -8.01 -5.98
N ALA A 169 -1.75 -7.16 -6.31
CA ALA A 169 -2.20 -6.08 -5.44
C ALA A 169 -2.77 -6.61 -4.11
N LEU A 170 -3.56 -7.69 -4.16
CA LEU A 170 -4.08 -8.34 -2.96
C LEU A 170 -2.94 -8.87 -2.08
N GLN A 171 -1.91 -9.45 -2.69
CA GLN A 171 -0.74 -9.94 -1.96
C GLN A 171 0.01 -8.80 -1.26
N ILE A 172 0.15 -7.64 -1.93
CA ILE A 172 0.72 -6.43 -1.30
C ILE A 172 -0.12 -6.01 -0.09
N ALA A 173 -1.45 -6.03 -0.21
CA ALA A 173 -2.35 -5.65 0.88
C ALA A 173 -2.23 -6.58 2.11
N ILE A 174 -2.11 -7.89 1.86
CA ILE A 174 -1.95 -8.92 2.90
C ILE A 174 -0.61 -8.77 3.63
N GLU A 175 0.47 -8.58 2.87
CA GLU A 175 1.83 -8.50 3.44
C GLU A 175 2.11 -7.17 4.13
N ASN A 176 1.38 -6.10 3.79
CA ASN A 176 1.66 -4.73 4.26
C ASN A 176 0.38 -4.00 4.69
N MET A 177 -0.07 -4.31 5.91
CA MET A 177 -1.29 -3.76 6.49
C MET A 177 -1.41 -2.22 6.44
N PRO A 178 -0.33 -1.42 6.71
CA PRO A 178 -0.44 0.04 6.67
C PRO A 178 -0.86 0.62 5.31
N VAL A 179 -0.54 -0.07 4.22
CA VAL A 179 -0.87 0.37 2.85
C VAL A 179 -1.98 -0.45 2.20
N ALA A 180 -2.61 -1.36 2.93
CA ALA A 180 -3.57 -2.31 2.37
C ALA A 180 -4.74 -1.64 1.64
N HIS A 181 -5.23 -0.54 2.18
CA HIS A 181 -6.30 0.25 1.58
C HIS A 181 -5.93 0.78 0.18
N TYR A 182 -4.70 1.28 -0.02
CA TYR A 182 -4.20 1.69 -1.35
C TYR A 182 -4.19 0.54 -2.36
N ALA A 183 -3.75 -0.63 -1.92
CA ALA A 183 -3.70 -1.81 -2.76
C ALA A 183 -5.11 -2.34 -3.12
N LEU A 184 -6.02 -2.39 -2.15
CA LEU A 184 -7.43 -2.77 -2.38
C LEU A 184 -8.16 -1.76 -3.29
N ARG A 185 -7.81 -0.48 -3.20
CA ARG A 185 -8.31 0.56 -4.12
C ARG A 185 -7.89 0.28 -5.56
N ILE A 186 -6.62 -0.03 -5.79
CA ILE A 186 -6.10 -0.41 -7.11
C ILE A 186 -6.86 -1.63 -7.67
N ILE A 187 -7.17 -2.64 -6.84
CA ILE A 187 -8.00 -3.78 -7.25
C ILE A 187 -9.37 -3.31 -7.73
N GLY A 188 -10.05 -2.45 -6.96
CA GLY A 188 -11.35 -1.91 -7.33
C GLY A 188 -11.33 -1.15 -8.66
N ASP A 189 -10.25 -0.41 -8.91
CA ASP A 189 -10.09 0.34 -10.15
C ASP A 189 -9.77 -0.56 -11.35
N ILE A 190 -8.95 -1.61 -11.17
CA ILE A 190 -8.71 -2.64 -12.20
C ILE A 190 -10.03 -3.33 -12.57
N VAL A 191 -10.82 -3.73 -11.57
CA VAL A 191 -12.13 -4.37 -11.78
C VAL A 191 -13.11 -3.43 -12.48
N SER A 192 -13.14 -2.16 -12.08
CA SER A 192 -14.00 -1.15 -12.71
C SER A 192 -13.62 -0.92 -14.18
N TYR A 193 -12.32 -0.90 -14.47
CA TYR A 193 -11.79 -0.75 -15.82
C TYR A 193 -12.16 -1.92 -16.74
N THR A 194 -12.07 -3.16 -16.24
CA THR A 194 -12.49 -4.35 -17.00
C THR A 194 -14.00 -4.38 -17.22
N GLN A 195 -14.79 -3.99 -16.21
CA GLN A 195 -16.25 -3.92 -16.30
C GLN A 195 -16.76 -2.91 -17.35
N ALA A 196 -16.10 -1.76 -17.50
CA ALA A 196 -16.51 -0.72 -18.45
C ALA A 196 -16.33 -1.12 -19.93
N ARG A 197 -15.52 -2.14 -20.22
CA ARG A 197 -15.11 -2.52 -21.59
C ARG A 197 -15.65 -3.87 -22.07
N LYS A 198 -16.67 -4.43 -21.42
CA LYS A 198 -17.32 -5.73 -21.73
C LYS A 198 -17.21 -6.15 -23.21
N MET A 199 -16.30 -7.08 -23.51
CA MET A 199 -16.46 -8.04 -24.61
C MET A 199 -17.07 -9.30 -23.98
N GLY A 200 -18.27 -9.69 -24.42
CA GLY A 200 -19.09 -10.74 -23.82
C GLY A 200 -18.55 -12.18 -23.89
N ALA A 201 -17.23 -12.37 -23.92
CA ALA A 201 -16.57 -13.67 -24.12
C ALA A 201 -15.63 -14.11 -22.98
N PHE A 202 -15.31 -13.25 -22.01
CA PHE A 202 -14.41 -13.59 -20.91
C PHE A 202 -15.11 -13.38 -19.56
N GLU A 203 -14.98 -14.39 -18.71
CA GLU A 203 -15.58 -14.66 -17.39
C GLU A 203 -16.25 -13.50 -16.63
N ASN A 204 -17.34 -13.85 -15.95
CA ASN A 204 -18.18 -12.91 -15.19
C ASN A 204 -17.33 -12.21 -14.11
N HIS A 205 -17.12 -10.89 -14.22
CA HIS A 205 -16.14 -10.16 -13.39
C HIS A 205 -16.48 -10.13 -11.89
N ASP A 206 -17.76 -10.36 -11.55
CA ASP A 206 -18.19 -10.63 -10.18
C ASP A 206 -17.44 -11.82 -9.57
N ASP A 207 -16.95 -12.75 -10.40
CA ASP A 207 -16.12 -13.89 -10.01
C ASP A 207 -14.76 -13.46 -9.44
N LEU A 208 -14.10 -12.44 -10.00
CA LEU A 208 -12.81 -11.98 -9.46
C LEU A 208 -12.96 -11.38 -8.06
N LEU A 209 -13.92 -10.47 -7.86
CA LEU A 209 -14.19 -9.91 -6.53
C LEU A 209 -14.66 -10.99 -5.55
N LEU A 210 -15.46 -11.96 -6.02
CA LEU A 210 -15.91 -13.09 -5.22
C LEU A 210 -14.75 -13.99 -4.79
N ARG A 211 -13.82 -14.31 -5.69
CA ARG A 211 -12.60 -15.09 -5.41
C ARG A 211 -11.70 -14.37 -4.41
N ILE A 212 -11.49 -13.06 -4.58
CA ILE A 212 -10.73 -12.22 -3.63
C ILE A 212 -11.41 -12.21 -2.26
N ARG A 213 -12.74 -12.06 -2.24
CA ARG A 213 -13.56 -12.09 -1.02
C ARG A 213 -13.44 -13.41 -0.29
N GLN A 214 -13.63 -14.53 -0.97
CA GLN A 214 -13.49 -15.87 -0.40
C GLN A 214 -12.09 -16.09 0.18
N ARG A 215 -11.05 -15.68 -0.54
CA ARG A 215 -9.67 -15.79 -0.05
C ARG A 215 -9.45 -15.00 1.25
N LEU A 216 -9.88 -13.75 1.32
CA LEU A 216 -9.66 -12.91 2.52
C LEU A 216 -10.48 -13.37 3.73
N ILE A 217 -11.71 -13.85 3.52
CA ILE A 217 -12.58 -14.34 4.59
C ILE A 217 -11.99 -15.60 5.25
N ASN A 218 -11.44 -16.52 4.44
CA ASN A 218 -10.88 -17.77 4.93
C ASN A 218 -9.50 -17.62 5.61
N MET A 219 -8.92 -16.41 5.60
CA MET A 219 -7.63 -16.15 6.22
C MET A 219 -7.80 -15.66 7.66
N PRO A 220 -7.00 -16.17 8.62
CA PRO A 220 -6.99 -15.62 9.99
C PRO A 220 -6.34 -14.24 10.01
N ASN A 221 -6.69 -13.42 11.02
CA ASN A 221 -6.11 -12.10 11.27
C ASN A 221 -6.26 -11.07 10.13
N THR A 222 -7.30 -11.20 9.30
CA THR A 222 -7.57 -10.29 8.17
C THR A 222 -8.69 -9.29 8.45
N ASP A 223 -9.08 -9.10 9.71
CA ASP A 223 -10.24 -8.28 10.07
C ASP A 223 -10.16 -6.84 9.55
N TYR A 224 -8.96 -6.25 9.56
CA TYR A 224 -8.72 -4.95 8.94
C TYR A 224 -8.95 -4.95 7.43
N LEU A 225 -8.48 -5.99 6.72
CA LEU A 225 -8.67 -6.15 5.28
C LEU A 225 -10.14 -6.39 4.94
N LYS A 226 -10.85 -7.17 5.76
CA LYS A 226 -12.29 -7.43 5.63
C LYS A 226 -13.10 -6.14 5.64
N LEU A 227 -12.74 -5.16 6.50
CA LEU A 227 -13.41 -3.85 6.56
C LEU A 227 -13.29 -3.07 5.26
N TRP A 228 -12.07 -2.97 4.71
CA TRP A 228 -11.85 -2.31 3.43
C TRP A 228 -12.50 -3.05 2.27
N LEU A 229 -12.46 -4.38 2.30
CA LEU A 229 -13.08 -5.22 1.29
C LEU A 229 -14.61 -5.08 1.29
N GLN A 230 -15.24 -5.02 2.46
CA GLN A 230 -16.69 -4.78 2.59
C GLN A 230 -17.11 -3.45 1.94
N SER A 231 -16.27 -2.42 2.05
CA SER A 231 -16.51 -1.14 1.37
C SER A 231 -16.45 -1.29 -0.15
N LEU A 232 -15.55 -2.13 -0.65
CA LEU A 232 -15.43 -2.44 -2.08
C LEU A 232 -16.59 -3.30 -2.60
N THR A 233 -17.05 -4.29 -1.84
CA THR A 233 -18.08 -5.25 -2.24
C THR A 233 -19.50 -4.82 -1.89
N ASN A 234 -19.70 -3.66 -1.23
CA ASN A 234 -20.99 -3.20 -0.72
C ASN A 234 -22.15 -3.29 -1.74
N LYS A 235 -21.91 -2.88 -2.99
CA LYS A 235 -22.91 -2.98 -4.06
C LYS A 235 -23.25 -4.43 -4.42
N LEU A 236 -22.25 -5.30 -4.49
CA LEU A 236 -22.40 -6.73 -4.78
C LEU A 236 -23.13 -7.45 -3.65
N ASP A 237 -22.84 -7.08 -2.40
CA ASP A 237 -23.48 -7.67 -1.22
C ASP A 237 -24.95 -7.24 -1.11
N LYS A 238 -25.28 -5.99 -1.46
CA LYS A 238 -26.67 -5.50 -1.51
C LYS A 238 -27.49 -6.05 -2.69
N ALA A 239 -26.86 -6.26 -3.84
CA ALA A 239 -27.55 -6.73 -5.05
C ALA A 239 -28.03 -8.20 -4.94
N ASN A 240 -27.32 -9.02 -4.16
CA ASN A 240 -27.55 -10.46 -4.10
C ASN A 240 -28.48 -10.92 -2.95
N ASN A 241 -29.02 -10.00 -2.13
CA ASN A 241 -29.78 -10.32 -0.90
C ASN A 241 -29.09 -11.36 0.02
N THR A 242 -27.76 -11.50 -0.11
CA THR A 242 -26.97 -12.45 0.67
C THR A 242 -26.60 -11.82 2.02
N PRO A 243 -26.72 -12.55 3.14
CA PRO A 243 -26.16 -12.11 4.42
C PRO A 243 -24.71 -11.69 4.25
N SER A 244 -24.31 -10.59 4.87
CA SER A 244 -22.94 -10.09 4.79
C SER A 244 -21.98 -11.21 5.24
N PRO A 245 -21.03 -11.63 4.39
CA PRO A 245 -20.18 -12.79 4.69
C PRO A 245 -19.05 -12.43 5.68
N TYR A 246 -18.99 -11.16 6.12
CA TYR A 246 -18.00 -10.65 7.04
C TYR A 246 -18.47 -10.85 8.48
N ASP A 247 -17.65 -11.55 9.26
CA ASP A 247 -17.95 -11.98 10.61
C ASP A 247 -17.51 -10.99 11.69
N THR A 248 -16.70 -9.99 11.35
CA THR A 248 -16.14 -9.04 12.32
C THR A 248 -17.23 -8.12 12.91
N PRO A 249 -17.16 -7.75 14.19
CA PRO A 249 -18.17 -6.91 14.83
C PRO A 249 -18.42 -5.60 14.07
N LEU A 250 -17.35 -4.93 13.62
CA LEU A 250 -17.49 -3.68 12.89
C LEU A 250 -18.11 -3.88 11.49
N CYS A 251 -17.79 -4.98 10.79
CA CYS A 251 -18.46 -5.31 9.53
C CYS A 251 -19.96 -5.61 9.72
N ARG A 252 -20.33 -6.33 10.79
CA ARG A 252 -21.74 -6.58 11.13
C ARG A 252 -22.48 -5.26 11.38
N LEU A 253 -21.85 -4.33 12.10
CA LEU A 253 -22.42 -3.01 12.36
C LEU A 253 -22.64 -2.23 11.06
N VAL A 254 -21.67 -2.25 10.14
CA VAL A 254 -21.79 -1.63 8.81
C VAL A 254 -22.92 -2.27 7.99
N ALA A 255 -23.14 -3.58 8.13
CA ALA A 255 -24.27 -4.29 7.52
C ALA A 255 -25.62 -4.00 8.19
N GLY A 256 -25.66 -3.20 9.26
CA GLY A 256 -26.88 -2.86 10.00
C GLY A 256 -27.32 -3.94 10.99
N LEU A 257 -26.49 -4.94 11.27
CA LEU A 257 -26.75 -5.96 12.27
C LEU A 257 -26.45 -5.42 13.67
N GLN A 258 -27.29 -5.80 14.64
CA GLN A 258 -27.01 -5.52 16.05
C GLN A 258 -25.80 -6.33 16.49
N THR A 259 -24.80 -5.66 17.06
CA THR A 259 -23.54 -6.30 17.46
C THR A 259 -22.93 -5.55 18.63
N GLU A 260 -22.33 -6.30 19.55
CA GLU A 260 -21.47 -5.75 20.58
C GLU A 260 -20.09 -5.50 19.96
N LEU A 261 -19.66 -4.24 19.88
CA LEU A 261 -18.34 -3.89 19.33
C LEU A 261 -17.20 -4.20 20.29
N TRP A 262 -17.43 -3.98 21.59
CA TRP A 262 -16.44 -4.11 22.65
C TRP A 262 -16.95 -5.04 23.73
N ASN A 263 -16.02 -5.64 24.46
CA ASN A 263 -16.35 -6.32 25.70
C ASN A 263 -16.77 -5.28 26.75
N ASN A 264 -18.08 -5.18 26.98
CA ASN A 264 -18.68 -4.26 27.94
C ASN A 264 -19.03 -4.95 29.28
N SER A 265 -18.57 -6.19 29.52
CA SER A 265 -18.91 -6.97 30.72
C SER A 265 -18.48 -6.33 32.04
N TRP A 266 -17.51 -5.42 32.00
CA TRP A 266 -17.02 -4.67 33.16
C TRP A 266 -17.81 -3.37 33.44
N LEU A 267 -18.70 -2.96 32.54
CA LEU A 267 -19.50 -1.75 32.67
C LEU A 267 -20.80 -2.02 33.42
N VAL A 268 -21.28 -0.99 34.13
CA VAL A 268 -22.64 -1.00 34.71
C VAL A 268 -23.67 -1.10 33.58
N PRO A 269 -24.70 -1.98 33.68
CA PRO A 269 -25.65 -2.23 32.58
C PRO A 269 -26.34 -0.98 32.02
N VAL A 270 -26.62 0.00 32.87
CA VAL A 270 -27.22 1.29 32.46
C VAL A 270 -26.30 2.05 31.50
N LEU A 271 -24.99 2.08 31.79
CA LEU A 271 -24.00 2.73 30.94
C LEU A 271 -23.79 1.93 29.65
N ALA A 272 -23.67 0.60 29.75
CA ALA A 272 -23.49 -0.28 28.60
C ALA A 272 -24.63 -0.14 27.57
N ASN A 273 -25.88 -0.09 28.04
CA ASN A 273 -27.05 0.07 27.17
C ASN A 273 -27.21 1.49 26.59
N SER A 274 -26.57 2.48 27.20
CA SER A 274 -26.62 3.89 26.73
C SER A 274 -25.56 4.22 25.67
N LEU A 275 -24.65 3.29 25.37
CA LEU A 275 -23.58 3.52 24.39
C LEU A 275 -24.17 3.70 22.98
N PRO A 276 -23.84 4.79 22.27
CA PRO A 276 -24.35 5.03 20.92
C PRO A 276 -23.54 4.22 19.90
N VAL A 277 -23.62 2.89 19.96
CA VAL A 277 -22.85 1.99 19.08
C VAL A 277 -23.13 2.27 17.60
N GLN A 278 -24.37 2.63 17.28
CA GLN A 278 -24.80 2.91 15.91
C GLN A 278 -24.26 4.24 15.36
N SER A 279 -23.78 5.17 16.21
CA SER A 279 -23.16 6.41 15.74
C SER A 279 -21.70 6.22 15.32
N VAL A 280 -21.10 5.06 15.61
CA VAL A 280 -19.73 4.72 15.20
C VAL A 280 -19.61 4.63 13.67
N VAL A 281 -20.70 4.29 12.98
CA VAL A 281 -20.74 4.17 11.52
C VAL A 281 -21.51 5.34 10.92
N ASN A 282 -20.80 6.19 10.17
CA ASN A 282 -21.45 7.19 9.33
C ASN A 282 -22.05 6.51 8.09
N LYS A 283 -23.37 6.26 8.12
CA LYS A 283 -24.11 5.61 7.03
C LYS A 283 -24.13 6.43 5.73
N GLU A 284 -24.04 7.75 5.82
CA GLU A 284 -24.05 8.65 4.66
C GLU A 284 -22.71 8.64 3.93
N ALA A 285 -21.61 8.38 4.65
CA ALA A 285 -20.27 8.29 4.07
C ALA A 285 -19.95 6.94 3.44
N ILE A 286 -20.81 5.92 3.59
CA ILE A 286 -20.60 4.60 2.98
C ILE A 286 -20.80 4.74 1.46
N PRO A 287 -19.78 4.41 0.63
CA PRO A 287 -19.90 4.51 -0.82
C PRO A 287 -21.10 3.69 -1.33
N GLN A 288 -21.98 4.34 -2.10
CA GLN A 288 -23.05 3.67 -2.84
C GLN A 288 -22.50 2.90 -4.05
N GLU A 289 -21.31 3.29 -4.52
CA GLU A 289 -20.56 2.61 -5.57
C GLU A 289 -19.53 1.66 -4.95
N SER A 290 -19.17 0.59 -5.69
CA SER A 290 -18.09 -0.34 -5.33
C SER A 290 -16.71 0.31 -5.51
N LYS A 291 -16.48 1.37 -4.75
CA LYS A 291 -15.33 2.25 -4.90
C LYS A 291 -14.80 2.61 -3.53
N ILE A 292 -13.55 2.25 -3.26
CA ILE A 292 -12.84 2.77 -2.10
C ILE A 292 -12.42 4.20 -2.45
N THR A 293 -12.81 5.19 -1.66
CA THR A 293 -12.28 6.55 -1.81
C THR A 293 -11.12 6.72 -0.85
N ILE A 294 -9.93 7.04 -1.36
CA ILE A 294 -8.78 7.37 -0.52
C ILE A 294 -8.44 8.82 -0.77
N ASN A 295 -8.35 9.62 0.29
CA ASN A 295 -7.83 10.97 0.17
C ASN A 295 -6.32 10.85 -0.12
N GLU A 296 -5.90 11.26 -1.33
CA GLU A 296 -4.49 11.19 -1.73
C GLU A 296 -3.59 12.00 -0.80
N ASN A 297 -4.15 12.99 -0.11
CA ASN A 297 -3.44 13.85 0.85
C ASN A 297 -3.31 13.22 2.25
N THR A 298 -4.17 12.26 2.64
CA THR A 298 -4.05 11.60 3.94
C THR A 298 -2.91 10.60 3.92
N THR A 299 -1.89 10.85 4.74
CA THR A 299 -0.61 10.14 4.81
C THR A 299 -0.68 8.82 5.59
N ASN A 300 -1.76 8.57 6.32
CA ASN A 300 -2.06 7.35 7.06
C ASN A 300 -3.52 7.38 7.53
N PHE A 301 -4.07 6.24 7.97
CA PHE A 301 -5.35 6.19 8.70
C PHE A 301 -5.32 7.09 9.94
N TYR A 302 -4.16 7.22 10.59
CA TYR A 302 -3.93 8.16 11.70
C TYR A 302 -4.06 9.63 11.27
N ASP A 303 -3.54 10.00 10.10
CA ASP A 303 -3.58 11.39 9.64
C ASP A 303 -4.99 11.77 9.18
N ALA A 304 -5.77 10.82 8.63
CA ALA A 304 -7.18 11.03 8.31
C ALA A 304 -8.03 11.26 9.57
N ILE A 305 -7.72 10.57 10.68
CA ILE A 305 -8.34 10.81 11.98
C ILE A 305 -7.89 12.16 12.54
N GLU A 306 -6.61 12.52 12.40
CA GLU A 306 -6.08 13.80 12.88
C GLU A 306 -6.67 15.00 12.11
N ASP A 307 -6.87 14.86 10.80
CA ASP A 307 -7.55 15.87 9.96
C ASP A 307 -9.05 15.94 10.27
N ALA A 308 -9.71 14.80 10.53
CA ALA A 308 -11.10 14.77 10.98
C ALA A 308 -11.28 15.38 12.38
N LEU A 309 -10.30 15.22 13.28
CA LEU A 309 -10.30 15.82 14.61
C LEU A 309 -9.94 17.32 14.59
N LYS A 310 -9.15 17.77 13.60
CA LYS A 310 -8.86 19.21 13.39
C LYS A 310 -9.99 19.98 12.71
N SER A 311 -10.97 19.30 12.14
CA SER A 311 -12.15 19.90 11.50
C SER A 311 -13.41 19.90 12.39
N LEU A 312 -13.30 19.36 13.61
CA LEU A 312 -14.25 19.51 14.71
C LEU A 312 -13.85 20.69 15.61
#